data_AF-A0ABD6ATD8-F1
#
_entry.id   AF-A0ABD6ATD8-F1
#
_cell.length_a   1.000
_cell.length_b   1.000
_cell.length_c   1.000
_cell.angle_alpha   90.00
_cell.angle_beta   90.00
_cell.angle_gamma   90.00
#
_symmetry.space_group_name_H-M   'P 1'
#
loop_
_entity.id
_entity.type
_entity.pdbx_description
1 polymer ?
#
loop_
_entity_poly.entity_id
_entity_poly.type
_entity_poly.pdbx_seq_one_letter_code
_entity_poly.pdbx_strand_id
1 'polypeptide(L)'
;MFLVDLLVGLLVSVLLTGPAVYVGLAVRTGTAVTYAYAVGVALVALVLGGLTTLVFGWLPVVGVVLSPLVWAGTVRALTRAEWPLALLVGFVTWALASTVFFVT
;
A
#
# COMPACT_ATOMS: atom_id res chain seq x y z
N MET A 1 15.36 19.75 -1.53
CA MET A 1 15.22 18.91 -0.32
C MET A 1 13.98 18.05 -0.45
N PHE A 2 12.78 18.64 -0.55
CA PHE A 2 11.51 17.91 -0.80
C PHE A 2 11.56 16.77 -1.83
N LEU A 3 12.12 16.99 -3.02
CA LEU A 3 12.22 15.96 -4.06
C LEU A 3 13.09 14.76 -3.65
N VAL A 4 14.17 15.00 -2.91
CA VAL A 4 15.05 13.94 -2.39
C VAL A 4 14.33 13.18 -1.29
N ASP A 5 13.67 13.89 -0.36
CA ASP A 5 12.92 13.27 0.74
C ASP A 5 11.75 12.42 0.22
N LEU A 6 11.05 12.89 -0.81
CA LEU A 6 10.00 12.16 -1.51
C LEU A 6 10.55 10.88 -2.16
N LEU A 7 11.67 10.98 -2.89
CA LEU A 7 12.28 9.83 -3.56
C LEU A 7 12.78 8.78 -2.56
N VAL A 8 13.42 9.23 -1.49
CA VAL A 8 13.89 8.35 -0.40
C VAL A 8 12.71 7.70 0.31
N GLY A 9 11.68 8.48 0.65
CA GLY A 9 10.45 7.99 1.27
C GLY A 9 9.77 6.94 0.40
N LEU A 10 9.61 7.21 -0.90
CA LEU A 10 9.03 6.27 -1.85
C LEU A 10 9.86 4.99 -1.96
N LEU A 11 11.19 5.10 -2.05
CA LEU A 11 12.09 3.94 -2.09
C LEU A 11 11.95 3.06 -0.84
N VAL A 12 12.00 3.67 0.34
CA VAL A 12 11.85 2.97 1.63
C VAL A 12 10.47 2.33 1.74
N SER A 13 9.41 3.06 1.37
CA SER A 13 8.05 2.51 1.39
C SER A 13 7.90 1.32 0.46
N VAL A 14 8.48 1.35 -0.75
CA VAL A 14 8.45 0.21 -1.67
C VAL A 14 9.21 -0.99 -1.10
N LEU A 15 10.37 -0.76 -0.48
CA LEU A 15 11.16 -1.81 0.16
C LEU A 15 10.44 -2.47 1.34
N LEU A 16 9.57 -1.74 2.05
CA LEU A 16 8.76 -2.29 3.15
C LEU A 16 7.48 -2.97 2.65
N THR A 17 6.77 -2.31 1.73
CA THR A 17 5.44 -2.76 1.30
C THR A 17 5.49 -3.87 0.26
N GLY A 18 6.47 -3.89 -0.64
CA GLY A 18 6.65 -4.95 -1.64
C GLY A 18 6.75 -6.36 -1.02
N PRO A 19 7.65 -6.60 -0.06
CA PRO A 19 7.72 -7.86 0.68
C PRO A 19 6.45 -8.18 1.44
N ALA A 20 5.79 -7.19 2.06
CA ALA A 20 4.55 -7.42 2.79
C ALA A 20 3.40 -7.86 1.86
N VAL A 21 3.29 -7.27 0.65
CA VAL A 21 2.35 -7.75 -0.37
C VAL A 21 2.73 -9.16 -0.83
N TYR A 22 4.00 -9.41 -1.11
CA TYR A 22 4.48 -10.71 -1.58
C TYR A 22 4.15 -11.84 -0.59
N VAL A 23 4.55 -11.68 0.66
CA VAL A 23 4.29 -12.64 1.74
C VAL A 23 2.79 -12.75 1.99
N GLY A 24 2.08 -11.62 2.06
CA GLY A 24 0.64 -11.61 2.31
C GLY A 24 -0.14 -12.43 1.28
N LEU A 25 0.20 -12.33 0.00
CA LEU A 25 -0.41 -13.15 -1.05
C LEU A 25 0.05 -14.60 -0.96
N ALA A 26 1.35 -14.85 -0.82
CA ALA A 26 1.93 -16.20 -0.78
C ALA A 26 1.36 -17.07 0.35
N VAL A 27 1.05 -16.48 1.51
CA VAL A 27 0.55 -17.21 2.70
C VAL A 27 -0.83 -17.83 2.47
N ARG A 28 -1.70 -17.23 1.64
CA ARG A 28 -3.11 -17.66 1.55
C ARG A 28 -3.53 -18.17 0.18
N THR A 29 -2.97 -17.66 -0.91
CA THR A 29 -3.53 -17.94 -2.24
C THR A 29 -3.02 -19.25 -2.83
N GLY A 30 -1.92 -19.83 -2.32
CA GLY A 30 -1.26 -20.99 -2.94
C GLY A 30 -0.81 -20.72 -4.39
N THR A 31 -0.98 -19.49 -4.89
CA THR A 31 -0.57 -19.04 -6.20
C THR A 31 0.84 -18.49 -6.08
N ALA A 32 1.73 -18.99 -6.94
CA ALA A 32 3.07 -18.46 -7.08
C ALA A 32 2.99 -17.06 -7.73
N VAL A 33 2.79 -16.03 -6.91
CA VAL A 33 2.91 -14.64 -7.33
C VAL A 33 4.40 -14.31 -7.43
N THR A 34 4.83 -13.66 -8.50
CA THR A 34 6.24 -13.23 -8.62
C THR A 34 6.49 -12.02 -7.74
N TYR A 35 7.70 -11.90 -7.18
CA TYR A 35 8.07 -10.74 -6.36
C TYR A 35 7.92 -9.41 -7.12
N ALA A 36 8.32 -9.38 -8.40
CA ALA A 36 8.17 -8.22 -9.26
C ALA A 36 6.70 -7.75 -9.38
N TYR A 37 5.76 -8.69 -9.50
CA TYR A 37 4.34 -8.38 -9.55
C TYR A 37 3.84 -7.80 -8.22
N ALA A 38 4.25 -8.37 -7.07
CA ALA A 38 3.90 -7.84 -5.75
C ALA A 38 4.43 -6.42 -5.52
N VAL A 39 5.66 -6.13 -5.95
CA VAL A 39 6.24 -4.77 -5.94
C VAL A 39 5.42 -3.83 -6.81
N GLY A 40 4.98 -4.27 -8.00
CA GLY A 40 4.09 -3.49 -8.86
C GLY A 40 2.76 -3.13 -8.18
N VAL A 41 2.14 -4.09 -7.50
CA VAL A 41 0.91 -3.84 -6.70
C VAL A 41 1.17 -2.81 -5.60
N ALA A 42 2.28 -2.96 -4.87
CA ALA A 42 2.67 -2.03 -3.81
C ALA A 42 2.90 -0.61 -4.34
N LEU A 43 3.56 -0.46 -5.49
CA LEU A 43 3.77 0.83 -6.16
C LEU A 43 2.45 1.51 -6.53
N VAL A 44 1.51 0.76 -7.13
CA VAL A 44 0.20 1.31 -7.49
C VAL A 44 -0.58 1.72 -6.23
N ALA A 45 -0.54 0.90 -5.17
CA ALA A 45 -1.19 1.20 -3.91
C ALA A 45 -0.59 2.45 -3.23
N LEU A 46 0.74 2.61 -3.27
CA LEU A 46 1.44 3.80 -2.80
C LEU A 46 0.99 5.06 -3.53
N VAL A 47 0.93 5.01 -4.87
CA VAL A 47 0.51 6.15 -5.67
C VAL A 47 -0.95 6.50 -5.42
N LEU A 48 -1.86 5.54 -5.53
CA LEU A 48 -3.30 5.78 -5.36
C LEU A 48 -3.65 6.18 -3.92
N GLY A 49 -3.04 5.50 -2.94
CA GLY A 49 -3.21 5.81 -1.53
C GLY A 49 -2.62 7.16 -1.16
N GLY A 50 -1.42 7.48 -1.66
CA GLY A 50 -0.78 8.78 -1.47
C GLY A 50 -1.60 9.92 -2.07
N LEU A 51 -2.12 9.77 -3.30
CA LEU A 51 -3.04 10.74 -3.91
C LEU A 51 -4.33 10.88 -3.11
N THR A 52 -4.87 9.78 -2.60
CA THR A 52 -6.07 9.80 -1.76
C THR A 52 -5.82 10.57 -0.47
N THR A 53 -4.68 10.34 0.19
CA THR A 53 -4.28 11.08 1.40
C THR A 53 -4.04 12.56 1.09
N LEU A 54 -3.42 12.89 -0.05
CA LEU A 54 -3.19 14.28 -0.46
C LEU A 54 -4.51 15.04 -0.67
N VAL A 55 -5.49 14.41 -1.32
CA VAL A 55 -6.77 15.05 -1.69
C VAL A 55 -7.77 15.06 -0.54
N PHE A 56 -7.84 13.99 0.25
CA PHE A 56 -8.88 13.78 1.27
C PHE A 56 -8.35 13.75 2.70
N GLY A 57 -7.04 13.77 2.93
CA GLY A 57 -6.43 13.66 4.27
C GLY A 57 -6.78 14.79 5.22
N TRP A 58 -7.22 15.94 4.70
CA TRP A 58 -7.72 17.06 5.50
C TRP A 58 -9.11 16.78 6.11
N LEU A 59 -9.85 15.78 5.62
CA LEU A 59 -11.14 15.37 6.18
C LEU A 59 -10.92 14.40 7.35
N PRO A 60 -11.35 14.73 8.60
CA PRO A 60 -10.98 13.98 9.80
C PRO A 60 -11.37 12.50 9.80
N VAL A 61 -12.51 12.15 9.18
CA VAL A 61 -13.01 10.77 9.14
C VAL A 61 -12.77 10.16 7.76
N VAL A 62 -13.10 10.91 6.72
CA VAL A 62 -13.06 10.44 5.34
C VAL A 62 -11.63 10.16 4.89
N GLY A 63 -10.68 11.05 5.18
CA GLY A 63 -9.27 10.84 4.83
C GLY A 63 -8.65 9.64 5.54
N VAL A 64 -8.98 9.47 6.82
CA VAL A 64 -8.46 8.39 7.67
C VAL A 64 -8.95 7.02 7.22
N VAL A 65 -10.21 6.91 6.78
CA VAL A 65 -10.81 5.63 6.38
C VAL A 65 -10.58 5.33 4.89
N LEU A 66 -10.66 6.34 4.03
CA LEU A 66 -10.55 6.12 2.58
C LEU A 66 -9.17 5.62 2.18
N SER A 67 -8.09 6.17 2.75
CA SER A 67 -6.74 5.77 2.35
C SER A 67 -6.51 4.25 2.55
N PRO A 68 -6.72 3.65 3.74
CA PRO A 68 -6.63 2.20 3.91
C PRO A 68 -7.55 1.40 2.97
N LEU A 69 -8.76 1.88 2.71
CA LEU A 69 -9.69 1.22 1.79
C LEU A 69 -9.20 1.25 0.34
N VAL A 70 -8.54 2.34 -0.10
CA VAL A 70 -7.93 2.43 -1.43
C VAL A 70 -6.78 1.45 -1.57
N TRP A 71 -5.96 1.28 -0.52
CA TRP A 71 -4.91 0.26 -0.51
C TRP A 71 -5.50 -1.14 -0.65
N ALA A 72 -6.48 -1.49 0.20
CA ALA A 72 -7.17 -2.78 0.11
C ALA A 72 -7.87 -3.02 -1.23
N GLY A 73 -8.53 -1.99 -1.76
CA GLY A 73 -9.17 -2.01 -3.07
C GLY A 73 -8.16 -2.24 -4.19
N THR A 74 -6.99 -1.61 -4.12
CA THR A 74 -5.89 -1.78 -5.08
C THR A 74 -5.34 -3.20 -5.06
N VAL A 75 -5.06 -3.75 -3.86
CA VAL A 75 -4.62 -5.13 -3.72
C VAL A 75 -5.66 -6.07 -4.33
N ARG A 76 -6.94 -5.92 -3.96
CA ARG A 76 -8.01 -6.75 -4.50
C ARG A 76 -8.13 -6.66 -6.02
N ALA A 77 -8.14 -5.44 -6.56
CA ALA A 77 -8.35 -5.21 -7.98
C ALA A 77 -7.25 -5.84 -8.84
N LEU A 78 -6.01 -5.75 -8.37
CA LEU A 78 -4.86 -6.28 -9.11
C LEU A 78 -4.71 -7.78 -8.90
N THR A 79 -4.76 -8.26 -7.66
CA THR A 79 -4.43 -9.66 -7.32
C THR A 79 -5.62 -10.61 -7.38
N ARG A 80 -6.84 -10.08 -7.53
CA ARG A 80 -8.11 -10.81 -7.41
C ARG A 80 -8.28 -11.55 -6.08
N ALA A 81 -7.56 -11.11 -5.04
CA ALA A 81 -7.72 -11.65 -3.69
C ALA A 81 -9.15 -11.45 -3.17
N GLU A 82 -9.59 -12.38 -2.34
CA GLU A 82 -10.82 -12.22 -1.56
C GLU A 82 -10.70 -11.02 -0.60
N TRP A 83 -11.84 -10.39 -0.30
CA TRP A 83 -11.89 -9.17 0.51
C TRP A 83 -11.16 -9.27 1.86
N PRO A 84 -11.29 -10.34 2.66
CA PRO A 84 -10.57 -10.43 3.93
C PRO A 84 -9.06 -10.36 3.78
N LEU A 85 -8.51 -11.04 2.77
CA LEU A 85 -7.08 -11.02 2.48
C LEU A 85 -6.64 -9.66 1.96
N ALA A 86 -7.39 -9.09 1.03
CA ALA A 86 -7.09 -7.78 0.47
C ALA A 86 -7.14 -6.67 1.52
N LEU A 87 -8.10 -6.72 2.45
CA LEU A 87 -8.19 -5.80 3.59
C LEU A 87 -6.98 -5.96 4.51
N LEU A 88 -6.60 -7.18 4.86
CA LEU A 88 -5.46 -7.43 5.73
C LEU A 88 -4.15 -6.93 5.10
N VAL A 89 -3.87 -7.35 3.86
CA VAL A 89 -2.63 -6.97 3.16
C VAL A 89 -2.61 -5.48 2.87
N GLY A 90 -3.72 -4.92 2.37
CA GLY A 90 -3.85 -3.51 2.09
C GLY A 90 -3.69 -2.63 3.33
N PHE A 91 -4.29 -3.02 4.46
CA PHE A 91 -4.17 -2.27 5.71
C PHE A 91 -2.76 -2.35 6.29
N VAL A 92 -2.13 -3.53 6.31
CA VAL A 92 -0.76 -3.70 6.80
C VAL A 92 0.22 -2.86 5.97
N THR A 93 0.10 -2.90 4.65
CA THR A 93 0.99 -2.17 3.74
C THR A 93 0.75 -0.66 3.80
N TRP A 94 -0.51 -0.23 3.94
CA TRP A 94 -0.85 1.16 4.22
C TRP A 94 -0.22 1.65 5.53
N ALA A 95 -0.32 0.88 6.61
CA ALA A 95 0.24 1.23 7.91
C ALA A 95 1.77 1.36 7.83
N LEU A 96 2.44 0.42 7.16
CA LEU A 96 3.89 0.45 6.92
C LEU A 96 4.33 1.67 6.10
N ALA A 97 3.58 2.05 5.07
CA ALA A 97 3.90 3.24 4.30
C ALA A 97 3.64 4.51 5.12
N SER A 98 2.55 4.53 5.88
CA SER A 98 2.17 5.64 6.74
C SER A 98 3.24 5.94 7.80
N THR A 99 3.87 4.91 8.40
CA THR A 99 4.98 5.15 9.35
C THR A 99 6.20 5.79 8.69
N VAL A 100 6.43 5.60 7.39
CA VAL A 100 7.53 6.28 6.68
C VAL A 100 7.20 7.76 6.48
N PHE A 101 5.99 8.06 6.00
CA PHE A 101 5.59 9.42 5.64
C PHE A 101 5.06 10.28 6.79
N PHE A 102 4.64 9.70 7.93
CA PHE A 102 4.23 10.47 9.12
C PHE A 102 5.37 10.70 10.12
N VAL A 103 6.45 9.92 10.06
CA VAL A 103 7.62 10.06 10.96
C VAL A 103 8.70 10.97 10.34
N THR A 104 8.56 11.33 9.06
CA THR A 104 9.40 12.30 8.34
C THR A 104 8.70 13.64 8.22
#